data_AF-A0A6B0ZHW7-F1
#
_entry.id   AF-A0A6B0ZHW7-F1
#
_cell.length_a   1.000
_cell.length_b   1.000
_cell.length_c   1.000
_cell.angle_alpha   90.00
_cell.angle_beta   90.00
_cell.angle_gamma   90.00
#
_symmetry.space_group_name_H-M   'P 1'
#
loop_
_entity.id
_entity.type
_entity.pdbx_description
1 polymer ?
#
loop_
_entity_poly.entity_id
_entity_poly.type
_entity_poly.pdbx_seq_one_letter_code
_entity_poly.pdbx_strand_id
1 'polypeptide(L)'
;MAEPIRIANCSGFYGDRLSAAAEMVNDGPIDVLTGDWLAELTMLILARTRSRRPGGGYARSFVKQMEQVMGTCLDRGIKVVSNAGGLDPRGCAEAVADVAERLGLHPRIACVEGDDLMARLDPDAADAVTLRSFTTGEPMGDTSNLITANAYLGGWGIAEALRRGADIVVTGRVTDAAVACGPAAWHHDWGVDDWDALAGAVAAGHVIECGTQATGGNYSFFTEVEGMDRTGFPWAEIAADGSSVIGKHDGTGGAVTVGTVTAQLLYEIDAPGYLGPDVT
;
A
#
# COMPACT_ATOMS: atom_id res chain seq x y z
N MET A 1 -22.08 -9.59 -12.81
CA MET A 1 -20.67 -9.45 -12.37
C MET A 1 -20.48 -8.00 -12.01
N ALA A 2 -19.74 -7.69 -10.94
CA ALA A 2 -19.41 -6.31 -10.61
C ALA A 2 -18.59 -5.69 -11.76
N GLU A 3 -18.75 -4.39 -11.98
CA GLU A 3 -17.87 -3.63 -12.87
C GLU A 3 -16.42 -3.71 -12.36
N PRO A 4 -15.39 -3.61 -13.22
CA PRO A 4 -14.01 -3.54 -12.77
C PRO A 4 -13.80 -2.42 -11.75
N ILE A 5 -13.00 -2.70 -10.71
CA ILE A 5 -12.63 -1.71 -9.70
C ILE A 5 -11.40 -0.94 -10.16
N ARG A 6 -11.45 0.40 -10.12
CA ARG A 6 -10.32 1.25 -10.46
C ARG A 6 -9.55 1.69 -9.22
N ILE A 7 -8.36 1.13 -9.05
CA ILE A 7 -7.47 1.38 -7.91
C ILE A 7 -6.30 2.25 -8.37
N ALA A 8 -6.09 3.38 -7.72
CA ALA A 8 -5.02 4.34 -8.02
C ALA A 8 -4.01 4.40 -6.89
N ASN A 9 -2.73 4.53 -7.21
CA ASN A 9 -1.67 4.72 -6.21
C ASN A 9 -1.23 6.20 -6.15
N CYS A 10 -0.92 6.71 -4.96
CA CYS A 10 -0.40 8.08 -4.78
C CYS A 10 0.93 8.17 -4.01
N SER A 11 1.61 7.06 -3.73
CA SER A 11 2.91 7.04 -3.06
C SER A 11 3.65 5.73 -3.30
N GLY A 12 4.94 5.80 -3.64
CA GLY A 12 5.82 4.64 -3.71
C GLY A 12 6.82 4.49 -2.57
N PHE A 13 7.02 5.55 -1.77
CA PHE A 13 8.02 5.58 -0.70
C PHE A 13 7.76 6.73 0.27
N TYR A 14 8.40 6.70 1.44
CA TYR A 14 8.28 7.81 2.38
C TYR A 14 9.03 9.06 1.90
N GLY A 15 8.26 10.11 1.61
CA GLY A 15 8.77 11.38 1.09
C GLY A 15 8.49 11.59 -0.40
N ASP A 16 7.66 10.74 -1.01
CA ASP A 16 7.16 10.92 -2.37
C ASP A 16 6.32 12.22 -2.53
N ARG A 17 5.89 12.50 -3.76
CA ARG A 17 5.20 13.73 -4.16
C ARG A 17 3.90 13.92 -3.36
N LEU A 18 3.91 14.90 -2.45
CA LEU A 18 2.76 15.18 -1.58
C LEU A 18 1.46 15.45 -2.37
N SER A 19 1.55 16.15 -3.51
CA SER A 19 0.38 16.48 -4.35
C SER A 19 -0.27 15.29 -5.05
N ALA A 20 0.38 14.12 -5.08
CA ALA A 20 -0.09 12.95 -5.81
C ALA A 20 -1.49 12.49 -5.40
N ALA A 21 -1.83 12.52 -4.11
CA ALA A 21 -3.17 12.17 -3.65
C ALA A 21 -4.24 13.08 -4.25
N ALA A 22 -3.99 14.39 -4.28
CA ALA A 22 -4.90 15.36 -4.87
C ALA A 22 -4.98 15.22 -6.40
N GLU A 23 -3.87 14.94 -7.08
CA GLU A 23 -3.84 14.64 -8.52
C GLU A 23 -4.71 13.41 -8.82
N MET A 24 -4.53 12.30 -8.09
CA MET A 24 -5.27 11.06 -8.34
C MET A 24 -6.77 11.18 -8.05
N VAL A 25 -7.15 11.94 -7.01
CA VAL A 25 -8.55 12.13 -6.62
C VAL A 25 -9.28 13.13 -7.52
N ASN A 26 -8.60 14.16 -8.06
CA ASN A 26 -9.27 15.24 -8.78
C ASN A 26 -9.21 15.09 -10.31
N ASP A 27 -8.16 14.47 -10.86
CA ASP A 27 -7.88 14.54 -12.31
C ASP A 27 -8.56 13.41 -13.11
N GLY A 28 -9.23 12.47 -12.44
CA GLY A 28 -10.00 11.42 -13.10
C GLY A 28 -10.85 10.58 -12.14
N PRO A 29 -11.62 9.60 -12.66
CA PRO A 29 -12.35 8.66 -11.83
C PRO A 29 -11.41 7.60 -11.29
N ILE A 30 -11.59 7.26 -10.02
CA ILE A 30 -10.99 6.15 -9.28
C ILE A 30 -12.03 5.69 -8.24
N ASP A 31 -11.99 4.43 -7.83
CA ASP A 31 -12.85 3.89 -6.77
C ASP A 31 -12.08 3.78 -5.45
N VAL A 32 -10.77 3.54 -5.54
CA VAL A 32 -9.88 3.40 -4.38
C VAL A 32 -8.58 4.17 -4.60
N LEU A 33 -8.22 4.98 -3.60
CA LEU A 33 -6.92 5.61 -3.49
C LEU A 33 -6.04 4.77 -2.56
N THR A 34 -4.90 4.32 -3.05
CA THR A 34 -3.89 3.58 -2.31
C THR A 34 -2.59 4.37 -2.22
N GLY A 35 -1.67 3.90 -1.38
CA GLY A 35 -0.29 4.35 -1.41
C GLY A 35 0.60 3.54 -0.48
N ASP A 36 1.87 3.48 -0.84
CA ASP A 36 2.93 2.81 -0.10
C ASP A 36 3.93 3.82 0.49
N TRP A 37 4.26 3.64 1.77
CA TRP A 37 5.27 4.40 2.49
C TRP A 37 6.43 3.56 3.01
N LEU A 38 6.30 2.24 3.04
CA LEU A 38 7.14 1.37 3.85
C LEU A 38 8.20 0.66 3.00
N ALA A 39 9.39 1.23 2.96
CA ALA A 39 10.62 0.47 2.68
C ALA A 39 11.32 0.07 4.00
N GLU A 40 12.29 -0.83 3.96
CA GLU A 40 13.09 -1.24 5.12
C GLU A 40 13.75 -0.02 5.78
N LEU A 41 14.26 0.91 4.97
CA LEU A 41 14.82 2.17 5.46
C LEU A 41 13.76 3.03 6.17
N THR A 42 12.52 3.06 5.66
CA THR A 42 11.42 3.77 6.31
C THR A 42 11.17 3.22 7.71
N MET A 43 11.16 1.89 7.87
CA MET A 43 10.94 1.25 9.17
C MET A 43 11.97 1.73 10.21
N LEU A 44 13.26 1.83 9.83
CA LEU A 44 14.30 2.39 10.69
C LEU A 44 14.06 3.87 11.03
N ILE A 45 13.64 4.68 10.06
CA ILE A 45 13.33 6.11 10.25
C ILE A 45 12.16 6.28 11.23
N LEU A 46 11.10 5.48 11.08
CA LEU A 46 9.93 5.50 11.95
C LEU A 46 10.29 5.02 13.35
N ALA A 47 11.13 3.99 13.47
CA ALA A 47 11.59 3.48 14.77
C ALA A 47 12.39 4.55 15.54
N ARG A 48 13.30 5.23 14.84
CA ARG A 48 14.07 6.36 15.41
C ARG A 48 13.17 7.55 15.75
N THR A 49 12.11 7.77 14.99
CA THR A 49 11.14 8.84 15.28
C THR A 49 10.35 8.50 16.54
N ARG A 50 9.82 7.27 16.62
CA ARG A 50 9.08 6.73 17.78
C ARG A 50 9.91 6.77 19.06
N SER A 51 11.20 6.44 19.00
CA SER A 51 12.08 6.49 20.19
C SER A 51 12.33 7.90 20.73
N ARG A 52 12.26 8.93 19.88
CA ARG A 52 12.40 10.34 20.27
C ARG A 52 11.07 10.99 20.63
N ARG A 53 9.98 10.50 20.05
CA ARG A 53 8.62 11.02 20.20
C ARG A 53 7.64 9.84 20.23
N PRO A 54 7.19 9.41 21.42
CA PRO A 54 6.12 8.42 21.55
C PRO A 54 4.92 8.84 20.69
N GLY A 55 4.28 7.89 19.99
CA GLY A 55 3.21 8.17 19.03
C GLY A 55 3.67 8.69 17.66
N GLY A 56 4.97 8.68 17.36
CA GLY A 56 5.54 9.20 16.11
C GLY A 56 5.86 8.13 15.06
N GLY A 57 5.33 6.91 15.20
CA GLY A 57 5.73 5.72 14.44
C GLY A 57 5.13 5.57 13.05
N TYR A 58 4.50 6.60 12.50
CA TYR A 58 3.77 6.57 11.22
C TYR A 58 4.21 7.69 10.26
N ALA A 59 3.82 7.55 8.98
CA ALA A 59 4.14 8.51 7.93
C ALA A 59 3.21 9.74 7.97
N ARG A 60 3.69 10.83 8.57
CA ARG A 60 2.94 12.11 8.68
C ARG A 60 2.53 12.74 7.34
N SER A 61 3.18 12.37 6.24
CA SER A 61 2.80 12.80 4.88
C SER A 61 1.41 12.33 4.50
N PHE A 62 1.04 11.11 4.89
CA PHE A 62 -0.30 10.56 4.64
C PHE A 62 -1.38 11.37 5.34
N VAL A 63 -1.19 11.72 6.62
CA VAL A 63 -2.14 12.56 7.38
C VAL A 63 -2.35 13.92 6.69
N LYS A 64 -1.28 14.52 6.15
CA LYS A 64 -1.39 15.76 5.36
C LYS A 64 -2.14 15.58 4.05
N GLN A 65 -1.97 14.44 3.37
CA GLN A 65 -2.74 14.13 2.16
C GLN A 65 -4.22 13.91 2.50
N MET A 66 -4.53 13.25 3.62
CA MET A 66 -5.92 13.09 4.08
C MET A 66 -6.56 14.45 4.38
N GLU A 67 -5.83 15.40 4.96
CA GLU A 67 -6.31 16.78 5.12
C GLU A 67 -6.67 17.43 3.77
N GLN A 68 -5.99 17.07 2.68
CA GLN A 68 -6.23 17.63 1.35
C GLN A 68 -7.40 16.97 0.61
N VAL A 69 -7.57 15.64 0.73
CA VAL A 69 -8.46 14.89 -0.18
C VAL A 69 -9.61 14.15 0.50
N MET A 70 -9.62 14.01 1.83
CA MET A 70 -10.62 13.19 2.54
C MET A 70 -12.06 13.63 2.24
N GLY A 71 -12.33 14.94 2.23
CA GLY A 71 -13.67 15.45 1.92
C GLY A 71 -14.14 15.00 0.54
N THR A 72 -13.30 15.21 -0.49
CA THR A 72 -13.60 14.77 -1.86
C THR A 72 -13.75 13.26 -1.97
N CYS A 73 -12.93 12.48 -1.25
CA CYS A 73 -13.06 11.03 -1.22
C CYS A 73 -14.43 10.61 -0.68
N LEU A 74 -14.86 11.19 0.46
CA LEU A 74 -16.17 10.89 1.05
C LEU A 74 -17.33 11.28 0.14
N ASP A 75 -17.28 12.48 -0.46
CA ASP A 75 -18.33 12.98 -1.37
C ASP A 75 -18.49 12.08 -2.61
N ARG A 76 -17.38 11.53 -3.11
CA ARG A 76 -17.35 10.67 -4.30
C ARG A 76 -17.44 9.18 -3.99
N GLY A 77 -17.45 8.79 -2.71
CA GLY A 77 -17.44 7.39 -2.29
C GLY A 77 -16.12 6.66 -2.53
N ILE A 78 -15.01 7.38 -2.73
CA ILE A 78 -13.67 6.82 -2.94
C ILE A 78 -13.15 6.26 -1.61
N LYS A 79 -12.74 4.99 -1.61
CA LYS A 79 -12.10 4.36 -0.45
C LYS A 79 -10.63 4.69 -0.39
N VAL A 80 -10.06 4.77 0.81
CA VAL A 80 -8.63 5.01 1.00
C VAL A 80 -8.01 3.83 1.72
N VAL A 81 -6.91 3.29 1.21
CA VAL A 81 -6.16 2.19 1.83
C VAL A 81 -4.67 2.52 1.86
N SER A 82 -4.02 2.39 3.01
CA SER A 82 -2.60 2.78 3.13
C SER A 82 -1.85 1.97 4.18
N ASN A 83 -0.56 1.73 3.94
CA ASN A 83 0.39 1.21 4.93
C ASN A 83 1.17 2.31 5.68
N ALA A 84 0.75 3.57 5.55
CA ALA A 84 1.36 4.71 6.22
C ALA A 84 1.37 4.61 7.75
N GLY A 85 0.60 3.69 8.34
CA GLY A 85 0.63 3.39 9.76
C GLY A 85 2.00 2.95 10.26
N GLY A 86 2.79 2.25 9.43
CA GLY A 86 4.15 1.85 9.75
C GLY A 86 4.23 1.11 11.08
N LEU A 87 4.96 1.69 12.04
CA LEU A 87 5.17 1.12 13.38
C LEU A 87 4.14 1.59 14.42
N ASP A 88 3.17 2.39 14.01
CA ASP A 88 2.08 2.89 14.85
C ASP A 88 0.80 3.10 14.03
N PRO A 89 0.18 2.01 13.51
CA PRO A 89 -1.03 2.12 12.68
C PRO A 89 -2.20 2.77 13.41
N ARG A 90 -2.33 2.50 14.71
CA ARG A 90 -3.34 3.10 15.58
C ARG A 90 -3.14 4.60 15.74
N GLY A 91 -1.93 5.05 16.08
CA GLY A 91 -1.62 6.48 16.19
C GLY A 91 -1.78 7.22 14.85
N CYS A 92 -1.54 6.55 13.72
CA CYS A 92 -1.85 7.09 12.40
C CYS A 92 -3.35 7.26 12.18
N ALA A 93 -4.16 6.24 12.49
CA ALA A 93 -5.61 6.30 12.38
C ALA A 93 -6.23 7.39 13.29
N GLU A 94 -5.72 7.54 14.51
CA GLU A 94 -6.10 8.62 15.44
C GLU A 94 -5.76 10.00 14.86
N ALA A 95 -4.56 10.18 14.30
CA ALA A 95 -4.17 11.44 13.66
C ALA A 95 -5.04 11.79 12.44
N VAL A 96 -5.48 10.79 11.67
CA VAL A 96 -6.45 10.98 10.58
C VAL A 96 -7.82 11.35 11.13
N ALA A 97 -8.25 10.76 12.25
CA ALA A 97 -9.50 11.11 12.92
C ALA A 97 -9.50 12.57 13.44
N ASP A 98 -8.39 13.03 14.02
CA ASP A 98 -8.22 14.42 14.46
C ASP A 98 -8.34 15.40 13.28
N VAL A 99 -7.78 15.05 12.12
CA VAL A 99 -7.95 15.82 10.88
C VAL A 99 -9.42 15.85 10.45
N ALA A 100 -10.10 14.70 10.48
CA ALA A 100 -11.51 14.61 10.12
C ALA A 100 -12.38 15.49 11.02
N GLU A 101 -12.18 15.45 12.34
CA GLU A 101 -12.90 16.29 13.30
C GLU A 101 -12.71 17.77 13.01
N ARG A 102 -11.47 18.21 12.76
CA ARG A 102 -11.17 19.61 12.41
C ARG A 102 -11.83 20.06 11.10
N LEU A 103 -12.04 19.14 10.16
CA LEU A 103 -12.72 19.41 8.90
C LEU A 103 -14.25 19.26 8.99
N GLY A 104 -14.78 18.82 10.14
CA GLY A 104 -16.21 18.53 10.31
C GLY A 104 -16.68 17.31 9.52
N LEU A 105 -15.79 16.35 9.27
CA LEU A 105 -16.04 15.11 8.55
C LEU A 105 -16.17 13.93 9.52
N HIS A 106 -16.88 12.87 9.10
CA HIS A 106 -17.14 11.69 9.93
C HIS A 106 -16.86 10.37 9.19
N PRO A 107 -15.63 10.15 8.69
CA PRO A 107 -15.26 8.90 8.02
C PRO A 107 -15.25 7.72 9.02
N ARG A 108 -15.56 6.52 8.52
CA ARG A 108 -15.25 5.27 9.23
C ARG A 108 -13.80 4.90 8.98
N ILE A 109 -12.96 5.04 10.00
CA ILE A 109 -11.54 4.72 9.92
C ILE A 109 -11.29 3.35 10.57
N ALA A 110 -10.70 2.44 9.83
CA ALA A 110 -10.28 1.13 10.32
C ALA A 110 -8.76 1.04 10.41
N CYS A 111 -8.28 0.26 11.39
CA CYS A 111 -6.87 -0.01 11.61
C CYS A 111 -6.63 -1.52 11.49
N VAL A 112 -5.63 -1.93 10.70
CA VAL A 112 -5.18 -3.33 10.60
C VAL A 112 -3.82 -3.44 11.29
N GLU A 113 -3.78 -4.23 12.36
CA GLU A 113 -2.60 -4.52 13.19
C GLU A 113 -2.30 -6.02 13.18
N GLY A 114 -1.15 -6.40 13.75
CA GLY A 114 -0.71 -7.80 13.87
C GLY A 114 0.62 -8.09 13.19
N ASP A 115 1.22 -7.09 12.57
CA ASP A 115 2.53 -7.19 11.92
C ASP A 115 3.68 -7.11 12.92
N ASP A 116 3.57 -6.37 14.03
CA ASP A 116 4.63 -6.24 15.04
C ASP A 116 4.88 -7.57 15.77
N LEU A 117 6.07 -8.14 15.54
CA LEU A 117 6.52 -9.40 16.13
C LEU A 117 7.37 -9.21 17.39
N MET A 118 7.69 -7.97 17.80
CA MET A 118 8.66 -7.72 18.87
C MET A 118 8.31 -8.46 20.17
N ALA A 119 7.03 -8.45 20.57
CA ALA A 119 6.57 -9.15 21.76
C ALA A 119 6.65 -10.69 21.62
N ARG A 120 6.56 -11.20 20.38
CA ARG A 120 6.63 -12.62 20.06
C ARG A 120 8.06 -13.13 19.90
N LEU A 121 9.06 -12.25 19.97
CA LEU A 121 10.46 -12.65 19.98
C LEU A 121 10.94 -13.07 21.38
N ASP A 122 10.16 -12.78 22.42
CA ASP A 122 10.41 -13.29 23.77
C ASP A 122 10.22 -14.82 23.77
N PRO A 123 11.25 -15.62 24.11
CA PRO A 123 11.14 -17.07 24.19
C PRO A 123 10.07 -17.57 25.17
N ASP A 124 9.70 -16.74 26.16
CA ASP A 124 8.68 -17.06 27.16
C ASP A 124 7.25 -16.65 26.72
N ALA A 125 7.10 -16.00 25.57
CA ALA A 125 5.79 -15.64 25.02
C ALA A 125 4.99 -16.89 24.63
N ALA A 126 3.67 -16.86 24.87
CA ALA A 126 2.77 -17.98 24.57
C ALA A 126 2.72 -18.34 23.06
N ASP A 127 2.98 -17.36 22.20
CA ASP A 127 2.98 -17.44 20.75
C ASP A 127 4.34 -17.08 20.14
N ALA A 128 5.41 -17.39 20.88
CA ALA A 128 6.80 -17.10 20.52
C ALA A 128 7.15 -17.59 19.11
N VAL A 129 7.91 -16.78 18.37
CA VAL A 129 8.37 -17.07 17.02
C VAL A 129 9.89 -17.07 16.95
N THR A 130 10.45 -18.05 16.24
CA THR A 130 11.87 -18.06 15.89
C THR A 130 12.03 -17.49 14.49
N LEU A 131 12.65 -16.32 14.39
CA LEU A 131 13.02 -15.75 13.10
C LEU A 131 14.15 -16.58 12.48
N ARG A 132 14.11 -16.78 11.16
CA ARG A 132 15.16 -17.48 10.41
C ARG A 132 15.74 -16.57 9.35
N SER A 133 17.05 -16.67 9.14
CA SER A 133 17.71 -15.93 8.08
C SER A 133 17.20 -16.40 6.73
N PHE A 134 16.81 -15.47 5.87
CA PHE A 134 16.47 -15.78 4.48
C PHE A 134 17.67 -16.34 3.70
N THR A 135 18.89 -15.96 4.06
CA THR A 135 20.12 -16.40 3.36
C THR A 135 20.59 -17.79 3.78
N THR A 136 20.49 -18.12 5.07
CA THR A 136 21.06 -19.38 5.60
C THR A 136 20.00 -20.39 6.05
N GLY A 137 18.75 -19.97 6.28
CA GLY A 137 17.68 -20.80 6.86
C GLY A 137 17.85 -21.08 8.36
N GLU A 138 18.99 -20.73 8.94
CA GLU A 138 19.29 -20.91 10.36
C GLU A 138 18.48 -19.92 11.21
N PRO A 139 18.15 -20.28 12.47
CA PRO A 139 17.60 -19.33 13.42
C PRO A 139 18.46 -18.08 13.47
N MET A 140 17.82 -16.90 13.45
CA MET A 140 18.49 -15.69 13.87
C MET A 140 19.01 -15.91 15.29
N GLY A 141 20.25 -15.48 15.56
CA GLY A 141 20.89 -15.64 16.85
C GLY A 141 20.25 -14.75 17.91
N ASP A 142 21.05 -13.94 18.60
CA ASP A 142 20.53 -13.01 19.59
C ASP A 142 19.67 -11.90 18.93
N THR A 143 18.36 -11.93 19.20
CA THR A 143 17.37 -10.97 18.71
C THR A 143 17.18 -9.76 19.65
N SER A 144 17.84 -9.72 20.80
CA SER A 144 17.67 -8.66 21.81
C SER A 144 18.03 -7.25 21.31
N ASN A 145 18.84 -7.17 20.26
CA ASN A 145 19.26 -5.91 19.64
C ASN A 145 18.36 -5.46 18.47
N LEU A 146 17.31 -6.21 18.14
CA LEU A 146 16.37 -5.80 17.11
C LEU A 146 15.59 -4.55 17.56
N ILE A 147 15.51 -3.56 16.68
CA ILE A 147 14.77 -2.32 16.95
C ILE A 147 13.28 -2.52 16.62
N THR A 148 13.02 -3.28 15.56
CA THR A 148 11.69 -3.62 15.05
C THR A 148 11.76 -4.99 14.38
N ALA A 149 10.66 -5.73 14.41
CA ALA A 149 10.46 -6.95 13.65
C ALA A 149 9.00 -6.96 13.19
N ASN A 150 8.76 -6.94 11.89
CA ASN A 150 7.42 -6.82 11.33
C ASN A 150 7.18 -7.89 10.26
N ALA A 151 6.05 -8.57 10.32
CA ALA A 151 5.60 -9.48 9.27
C ALA A 151 4.97 -8.69 8.12
N TYR A 152 5.19 -9.15 6.88
CA TYR A 152 4.44 -8.64 5.73
C TYR A 152 3.08 -9.34 5.70
N LEU A 153 2.03 -8.64 6.14
CA LEU A 153 0.66 -9.15 6.07
C LEU A 153 0.08 -9.02 4.65
N GLY A 154 -0.98 -9.77 4.36
CA GLY A 154 -1.73 -9.67 3.11
C GLY A 154 -2.94 -8.73 3.17
N GLY A 155 -3.72 -8.72 2.09
CA GLY A 155 -4.88 -7.85 1.86
C GLY A 155 -6.15 -8.24 2.62
N TRP A 156 -6.22 -9.41 3.27
CA TRP A 156 -7.46 -9.88 3.90
C TRP A 156 -7.96 -9.02 5.06
N GLY A 157 -7.05 -8.46 5.87
CA GLY A 157 -7.42 -7.50 6.91
C GLY A 157 -8.04 -6.22 6.33
N ILE A 158 -7.53 -5.78 5.17
CA ILE A 158 -8.06 -4.64 4.42
C ILE A 158 -9.45 -4.97 3.85
N ALA A 159 -9.59 -6.12 3.20
CA ALA A 159 -10.87 -6.55 2.63
C ALA A 159 -11.97 -6.63 3.71
N GLU A 160 -11.65 -7.19 4.89
CA GLU A 160 -12.59 -7.26 6.01
C GLU A 160 -12.95 -5.89 6.58
N ALA A 161 -11.99 -4.97 6.68
CA ALA A 161 -12.25 -3.59 7.09
C ALA A 161 -13.24 -2.89 6.13
N LEU A 162 -13.04 -3.07 4.82
CA LEU A 162 -13.92 -2.52 3.79
C LEU A 162 -15.31 -3.18 3.80
N ARG A 163 -15.42 -4.50 4.01
CA ARG A 163 -16.72 -5.20 4.21
C ARG A 163 -17.51 -4.64 5.40
N ARG A 164 -16.82 -4.22 6.47
CA ARG A 164 -17.43 -3.54 7.63
C ARG A 164 -17.80 -2.07 7.37
N GLY A 165 -17.56 -1.60 6.16
CA GLY A 165 -17.91 -0.26 5.70
C GLY A 165 -16.90 0.81 6.09
N ALA A 166 -15.61 0.48 6.20
CA ALA A 166 -14.57 1.49 6.34
C ALA A 166 -14.55 2.41 5.09
N ASP A 167 -14.28 3.69 5.32
CA ASP A 167 -13.97 4.66 4.28
C ASP A 167 -12.45 4.81 4.11
N ILE A 168 -11.72 4.67 5.23
CA ILE A 168 -10.27 4.74 5.28
C ILE A 168 -9.75 3.52 6.05
N VAL A 169 -8.80 2.80 5.48
CA VAL A 169 -8.09 1.69 6.11
C VAL A 169 -6.63 2.06 6.25
N VAL A 170 -6.14 2.07 7.48
CA VAL A 170 -4.72 2.28 7.81
C VAL A 170 -4.14 0.97 8.31
N THR A 171 -3.00 0.58 7.76
CA THR A 171 -2.31 -0.67 8.10
C THR A 171 -0.88 -0.39 8.57
N GLY A 172 -0.30 -1.36 9.29
CA GLY A 172 1.14 -1.45 9.52
C GLY A 172 1.86 -2.03 8.31
N ARG A 173 2.77 -2.99 8.53
CA ARG A 173 3.42 -3.69 7.43
C ARG A 173 2.46 -4.68 6.75
N VAL A 174 2.11 -4.37 5.51
CA VAL A 174 1.53 -5.29 4.52
C VAL A 174 2.51 -5.41 3.35
N THR A 175 2.32 -6.38 2.45
CA THR A 175 2.97 -6.31 1.14
C THR A 175 2.46 -5.11 0.35
N ASP A 176 3.32 -4.58 -0.50
CA ASP A 176 3.02 -3.40 -1.31
C ASP A 176 1.79 -3.68 -2.21
N ALA A 177 1.70 -4.88 -2.80
CA ALA A 177 0.54 -5.28 -3.59
C ALA A 177 -0.75 -5.47 -2.76
N ALA A 178 -0.66 -5.74 -1.45
CA ALA A 178 -1.85 -5.99 -0.61
C ALA A 178 -2.77 -4.77 -0.49
N VAL A 179 -2.23 -3.55 -0.59
CA VAL A 179 -3.06 -2.34 -0.57
C VAL A 179 -3.97 -2.23 -1.79
N ALA A 180 -3.65 -2.92 -2.89
CA ALA A 180 -4.52 -3.06 -4.08
C ALA A 180 -5.31 -4.38 -4.07
N CYS A 181 -4.73 -5.49 -3.60
CA CYS A 181 -5.40 -6.79 -3.54
C CYS A 181 -6.59 -6.80 -2.57
N GLY A 182 -6.43 -6.19 -1.39
CA GLY A 182 -7.50 -6.13 -0.38
C GLY A 182 -8.80 -5.49 -0.91
N PRO A 183 -8.74 -4.29 -1.51
CA PRO A 183 -9.90 -3.68 -2.15
C PRO A 183 -10.47 -4.47 -3.32
N ALA A 184 -9.62 -5.09 -4.16
CA ALA A 184 -10.09 -5.92 -5.27
C ALA A 184 -10.89 -7.14 -4.76
N ALA A 185 -10.35 -7.85 -3.77
CA ALA A 185 -11.03 -8.98 -3.13
C ALA A 185 -12.33 -8.57 -2.43
N TRP A 186 -12.37 -7.38 -1.81
CA TRP A 186 -13.60 -6.84 -1.22
C TRP A 186 -14.66 -6.54 -2.28
N HIS A 187 -14.30 -5.86 -3.36
CA HIS A 187 -15.23 -5.38 -4.38
C HIS A 187 -15.84 -6.52 -5.20
N HIS A 188 -15.03 -7.53 -5.54
CA HIS A 188 -15.48 -8.68 -6.32
C HIS A 188 -16.00 -9.84 -5.47
N ASP A 189 -16.00 -9.68 -4.14
CA ASP A 189 -16.41 -10.70 -3.16
C ASP A 189 -15.64 -12.03 -3.34
N TRP A 190 -14.33 -11.93 -3.58
CA TRP A 190 -13.47 -13.11 -3.75
C TRP A 190 -13.27 -13.86 -2.43
N GLY A 191 -13.23 -15.18 -2.55
CA GLY A 191 -12.77 -16.12 -1.54
C GLY A 191 -11.25 -16.14 -1.42
N VAL A 192 -10.77 -16.71 -0.31
CA VAL A 192 -9.33 -16.82 -0.02
C VAL A 192 -8.59 -17.77 -0.97
N ASP A 193 -9.33 -18.55 -1.74
CA ASP A 193 -8.88 -19.58 -2.66
C ASP A 193 -9.18 -19.28 -4.14
N ASP A 194 -9.63 -18.06 -4.46
CA ASP A 194 -9.80 -17.57 -5.84
C ASP A 194 -8.44 -17.18 -6.46
N TRP A 195 -7.50 -18.14 -6.47
CA TRP A 195 -6.08 -17.91 -6.73
C TRP A 195 -5.78 -17.23 -8.07
N ASP A 196 -6.49 -17.57 -9.14
CA ASP A 196 -6.27 -16.95 -10.45
C ASP A 196 -6.60 -15.45 -10.42
N ALA A 197 -7.72 -15.10 -9.80
CA ALA A 197 -8.16 -13.71 -9.69
C ALA A 197 -7.26 -12.91 -8.73
N LEU A 198 -6.89 -13.53 -7.59
CA LEU A 198 -5.95 -12.97 -6.63
C LEU A 198 -4.56 -12.75 -7.24
N ALA A 199 -4.06 -13.70 -8.05
CA ALA A 199 -2.77 -13.56 -8.75
C ALA A 199 -2.79 -12.39 -9.74
N GLY A 200 -3.90 -12.22 -10.47
CA GLY A 200 -4.12 -11.06 -11.32
C GLY A 200 -4.10 -9.74 -10.55
N ALA A 201 -4.76 -9.68 -9.39
CA ALA A 201 -4.75 -8.50 -8.53
C ALA A 201 -3.37 -8.22 -7.90
N VAL A 202 -2.60 -9.25 -7.53
CA VAL A 202 -1.22 -9.09 -7.06
C VAL A 202 -0.35 -8.50 -8.16
N ALA A 203 -0.45 -9.01 -9.39
CA ALA A 203 0.29 -8.47 -10.52
C ALA A 203 -0.10 -7.01 -10.82
N ALA A 204 -1.41 -6.69 -10.81
CA ALA A 204 -1.89 -5.33 -11.01
C ALA A 204 -1.41 -4.38 -9.90
N GLY A 205 -1.49 -4.82 -8.64
CA GLY A 205 -0.99 -4.10 -7.46
C GLY A 205 0.50 -3.80 -7.58
N HIS A 206 1.29 -4.82 -7.91
CA HIS A 206 2.74 -4.69 -8.12
C HIS A 206 3.10 -3.74 -9.27
N VAL A 207 2.27 -3.67 -10.31
CA VAL A 207 2.47 -2.69 -11.39
C VAL A 207 2.17 -1.27 -10.95
N ILE A 208 1.16 -1.04 -10.12
CA ILE A 208 0.77 0.33 -9.73
C ILE A 208 1.46 0.83 -8.45
N GLU A 209 2.16 -0.04 -7.73
CA GLU A 209 2.96 0.34 -6.57
C GLU A 209 4.26 1.09 -6.95
N CYS A 210 5.05 1.44 -5.94
CA CYS A 210 6.32 2.16 -6.10
C CYS A 210 6.24 3.52 -6.83
N GLY A 211 5.06 4.15 -6.87
CA GLY A 211 4.89 5.52 -7.34
C GLY A 211 4.72 5.61 -8.86
N THR A 212 5.60 6.31 -9.57
CA THR A 212 5.44 6.56 -11.02
C THR A 212 6.14 5.52 -11.91
N GLN A 213 6.58 4.38 -11.35
CA GLN A 213 7.43 3.42 -12.07
C GLN A 213 6.80 2.86 -13.35
N ALA A 214 5.56 2.36 -13.29
CA ALA A 214 4.85 1.84 -14.46
C ALA A 214 4.50 2.89 -15.53
N THR A 215 4.70 4.17 -15.21
CA THR A 215 4.50 5.29 -16.14
C THR A 215 5.83 5.88 -16.66
N GLY A 216 6.97 5.25 -16.34
CA GLY A 216 8.29 5.64 -16.83
C GLY A 216 9.36 5.81 -15.75
N GLY A 217 8.99 5.87 -14.46
CA GLY A 217 9.92 6.15 -13.36
C GLY A 217 11.04 5.12 -13.16
N ASN A 218 10.83 3.87 -13.60
CA ASN A 218 11.81 2.78 -13.55
C ASN A 218 12.21 2.27 -14.94
N TYR A 219 11.91 3.04 -15.99
CA TYR A 219 12.15 2.61 -17.36
C TYR A 219 13.53 3.05 -17.85
N SER A 220 14.37 2.11 -18.31
CA SER A 220 15.74 2.42 -18.73
C SER A 220 15.82 3.41 -19.90
N PHE A 221 14.79 3.44 -20.74
CA PHE A 221 14.69 4.37 -21.87
C PHE A 221 13.87 5.63 -21.52
N PHE A 222 13.99 6.13 -20.28
CA PHE A 222 13.24 7.29 -19.78
C PHE A 222 13.40 8.55 -20.64
N THR A 223 14.48 8.69 -21.42
CA THR A 223 14.67 9.81 -22.35
C THR A 223 13.75 9.76 -23.58
N GLU A 224 13.14 8.60 -23.84
CA GLU A 224 12.14 8.40 -24.91
C GLU A 224 10.71 8.68 -24.42
N VAL A 225 10.54 8.93 -23.12
CA VAL A 225 9.24 9.20 -22.49
C VAL A 225 9.08 10.72 -22.29
N GLU A 226 8.00 11.29 -22.81
CA GLU A 226 7.72 12.70 -22.68
C GLU A 226 7.22 13.08 -21.25
N GLY A 227 7.55 14.29 -20.80
CA GLY A 227 7.01 14.84 -19.55
C GLY A 227 7.52 14.18 -18.27
N MET A 228 8.72 13.57 -18.28
CA MET A 228 9.29 12.90 -17.10
C MET A 228 9.52 13.83 -15.89
N ASP A 229 9.58 15.14 -16.10
CA ASP A 229 9.66 16.17 -15.05
C ASP A 229 8.41 16.22 -14.15
N ARG A 230 7.26 15.81 -14.68
CA ARG A 230 6.00 15.64 -13.93
C ARG A 230 5.27 14.38 -14.36
N THR A 231 5.93 13.25 -14.14
CA THR A 231 5.38 11.92 -14.41
C THR A 231 4.11 11.68 -13.59
N GLY A 232 3.04 11.22 -14.24
CA GLY A 232 1.77 10.87 -13.58
C GLY A 232 1.86 9.60 -12.76
N PHE A 233 0.99 9.43 -11.77
CA PHE A 233 0.86 8.16 -11.05
C PHE A 233 -0.09 7.21 -11.80
N PRO A 234 0.14 5.89 -11.71
CA PRO A 234 -0.68 4.90 -12.38
C PRO A 234 -1.98 4.59 -11.60
N TRP A 235 -2.93 4.01 -12.33
CA TRP A 235 -4.08 3.30 -11.79
C TRP A 235 -4.27 1.96 -12.52
N ALA A 236 -4.94 1.01 -11.87
CA ALA A 236 -5.34 -0.27 -12.45
C ALA A 236 -6.86 -0.42 -12.38
N GLU A 237 -7.50 -0.79 -13.47
CA GLU A 237 -8.86 -1.34 -13.49
C GLU A 237 -8.75 -2.86 -13.39
N ILE A 238 -9.23 -3.44 -12.29
CA ILE A 238 -9.15 -4.87 -12.03
C ILE A 238 -10.54 -5.48 -12.19
N ALA A 239 -10.69 -6.39 -13.15
CA ALA A 239 -11.93 -7.10 -13.42
C ALA A 239 -12.15 -8.27 -12.46
N ALA A 240 -13.37 -8.83 -12.46
CA ALA A 240 -13.76 -9.90 -11.55
C ALA A 240 -12.97 -11.22 -11.73
N ASP A 241 -12.34 -11.43 -12.88
CA ASP A 241 -11.46 -12.57 -13.16
C ASP A 241 -9.97 -12.28 -12.86
N GLY A 242 -9.67 -11.11 -12.28
CA GLY A 242 -8.31 -10.65 -11.98
C GLY A 242 -7.57 -10.04 -13.17
N SER A 243 -8.13 -10.07 -14.39
CA SER A 243 -7.53 -9.35 -15.51
C SER A 243 -7.56 -7.84 -15.27
N SER A 244 -6.57 -7.12 -15.80
CA SER A 244 -6.44 -5.69 -15.50
C SER A 244 -6.02 -4.83 -16.67
N VAL A 245 -6.49 -3.58 -16.67
CA VAL A 245 -6.00 -2.49 -17.52
C VAL A 245 -5.21 -1.51 -16.67
N ILE A 246 -3.98 -1.20 -17.10
CA ILE A 246 -3.13 -0.20 -16.44
C ILE A 246 -3.25 1.11 -17.20
N GLY A 247 -3.40 2.21 -16.47
CA GLY A 247 -3.52 3.53 -17.04
C GLY A 247 -2.90 4.60 -16.13
N LYS A 248 -3.05 5.84 -16.57
CA LYS A 248 -2.72 7.05 -15.81
C LYS A 248 -3.72 8.14 -16.19
N HIS A 249 -3.81 9.20 -15.40
CA HIS A 249 -4.67 10.32 -15.76
C HIS A 249 -4.13 11.08 -16.99
N ASP A 250 -5.05 11.70 -17.73
CA ASP A 250 -4.72 12.57 -18.86
C ASP A 250 -4.00 13.85 -18.38
N GLY A 251 -3.26 14.49 -19.27
CA GLY A 251 -2.58 15.76 -18.96
C GLY A 251 -1.38 15.67 -18.01
N THR A 252 -1.00 14.46 -17.57
CA THR A 252 0.26 14.20 -16.85
C THR A 252 1.34 13.71 -17.82
N GLY A 253 2.62 13.90 -17.46
CA GLY A 253 3.73 13.28 -18.17
C GLY A 253 3.86 11.79 -17.90
N GLY A 254 4.88 11.16 -18.48
CA GLY A 254 5.05 9.71 -18.47
C GLY A 254 4.24 9.01 -19.56
N ALA A 255 4.42 7.71 -19.69
CA ALA A 255 3.66 6.87 -20.61
C ALA A 255 3.38 5.50 -20.01
N VAL A 256 2.18 4.96 -20.27
CA VAL A 256 1.86 3.55 -20.00
C VAL A 256 2.04 2.78 -21.30
N THR A 257 3.05 1.93 -21.33
CA THR A 257 3.39 1.11 -22.49
C THR A 257 3.71 -0.31 -22.05
N VAL A 258 3.79 -1.25 -22.98
CA VAL A 258 4.30 -2.60 -22.67
C VAL A 258 5.67 -2.53 -22.02
N GLY A 259 6.56 -1.64 -22.48
CA GLY A 259 7.91 -1.48 -21.93
C GLY A 259 7.92 -1.00 -20.48
N THR A 260 7.18 0.07 -20.17
CA THR A 260 7.15 0.65 -18.81
C THR A 260 6.48 -0.29 -17.81
N VAL A 261 5.40 -0.96 -18.22
CA VAL A 261 4.71 -1.97 -17.40
C VAL A 261 5.59 -3.21 -17.20
N THR A 262 6.29 -3.68 -18.23
CA THR A 262 7.19 -4.84 -18.11
C THR A 262 8.38 -4.54 -17.18
N ALA A 263 8.94 -3.32 -17.26
CA ALA A 263 10.03 -2.92 -16.37
C ALA A 263 9.61 -2.94 -14.89
N GLN A 264 8.40 -2.46 -14.60
CA GLN A 264 7.85 -2.56 -13.25
C GLN A 264 7.49 -4.00 -12.86
N LEU A 265 6.83 -4.75 -13.75
CA LEU A 265 6.42 -6.12 -13.46
C LEU A 265 7.59 -7.06 -13.17
N LEU A 266 8.80 -6.76 -13.66
CA LEU A 266 10.01 -7.54 -13.39
C LEU A 266 10.86 -6.97 -12.26
N TYR A 267 10.44 -5.86 -11.65
CA TYR A 267 11.16 -5.20 -10.57
C TYR A 267 11.01 -5.99 -9.26
N GLU A 268 12.13 -6.29 -8.59
CA GLU A 268 12.12 -6.98 -7.28
C GLU A 268 11.38 -8.32 -7.23
N ILE A 269 11.18 -8.97 -8.39
CA ILE A 269 10.65 -10.32 -8.49
C ILE A 269 11.79 -11.33 -8.60
N ASP A 270 11.78 -12.35 -7.74
CA ASP A 270 12.72 -13.48 -7.81
C ASP A 270 12.12 -14.69 -8.54
N ALA A 271 12.98 -15.53 -9.11
CA ALA A 271 12.57 -16.78 -9.75
C ALA A 271 12.53 -17.94 -8.74
N PRO A 272 11.68 -18.97 -8.91
CA PRO A 272 10.75 -19.22 -10.01
C PRO A 272 9.28 -18.83 -9.73
N GLY A 273 8.98 -18.20 -8.59
CA GLY A 273 7.61 -17.78 -8.22
C GLY A 273 7.63 -16.57 -7.28
N TYR A 274 6.67 -15.67 -7.48
CA TYR A 274 6.47 -14.49 -6.62
C TYR A 274 5.51 -14.85 -5.48
N LEU A 275 6.06 -15.39 -4.39
CA LEU A 275 5.29 -15.80 -3.22
C LEU A 275 4.86 -14.56 -2.43
N GLY A 276 3.55 -14.39 -2.26
CA GLY A 276 2.96 -13.36 -1.41
C GLY A 276 2.09 -13.98 -0.31
N PRO A 277 1.76 -13.21 0.74
CA PRO A 277 0.81 -13.66 1.77
C PRO A 277 -0.61 -13.86 1.21
N ASP A 278 -0.92 -13.24 0.06
CA ASP A 278 -2.22 -13.33 -0.61
C ASP A 278 -2.29 -14.43 -1.67
N VAL A 279 -1.15 -14.89 -2.20
CA VAL A 279 -1.05 -15.95 -3.24
C VAL A 279 0.30 -16.67 -3.09
N THR A 280 0.27 -18.00 -2.96
CA THR A 280 1.46 -18.85 -2.76
C THR A 280 1.58 -19.93 -3.81
#